data_AF-A0A2P7AN14-F1
#
_entry.id   AF-A0A2P7AN14-F1
#
_cell.length_a   1.000
_cell.length_b   1.000
_cell.length_c   1.000
_cell.angle_alpha   90.00
_cell.angle_beta   90.00
_cell.angle_gamma   90.00
#
_symmetry.space_group_name_H-M   'P 1'
#
loop_
_entity.id
_entity.type
_entity.pdbx_description
1 polymer ?
#
loop_
_entity_poly.entity_id
_entity_poly.type
_entity_poly.pdbx_seq_one_letter_code
_entity_poly.pdbx_strand_id
1 'polypeptide(L)' 'MESDRILGLACLGIILAVTALSGCGSIKEKTAPCKRPAELSSYGEDPRQDCGPMQAINSPAGTYATIGVK' A
#
# COMPACT_ATOMS: atom_id res chain seq x y z
N MET A 1 23.76 -47.72 0.29
CA MET A 1 22.80 -47.57 1.39
C MET A 1 23.06 -46.33 2.24
N GLU A 2 24.28 -46.08 2.72
CA GLU A 2 24.62 -44.85 3.48
C GLU A 2 24.63 -43.60 2.58
N SER A 3 25.24 -43.71 1.39
CA SER A 3 25.34 -42.61 0.40
C SER A 3 23.97 -42.19 -0.14
N ASP A 4 23.08 -43.14 -0.39
CA ASP A 4 21.72 -42.88 -0.87
C ASP A 4 20.88 -42.12 0.16
N ARG A 5 21.10 -42.41 1.45
CA ARG A 5 20.43 -41.73 2.56
C ARG A 5 20.93 -40.30 2.75
N ILE A 6 22.25 -40.09 2.64
CA ILE A 6 22.86 -38.75 2.72
C ILE A 6 22.38 -37.87 1.57
N LEU A 7 22.33 -38.41 0.35
CA LEU A 7 21.81 -37.69 -0.81
C LEU A 7 20.32 -37.34 -0.64
N GLY A 8 19.52 -38.26 -0.12
CA GLY A 8 18.09 -38.01 0.18
C GLY A 8 17.86 -36.90 1.20
N LEU A 9 18.61 -36.91 2.32
CA LEU A 9 18.53 -35.86 3.34
C LEU A 9 18.98 -34.49 2.82
N ALA A 10 20.04 -34.46 2.00
CA ALA A 10 20.52 -33.22 1.39
C ALA A 10 19.49 -32.62 0.43
N CYS A 11 18.88 -33.43 -0.44
CA CYS A 11 17.81 -32.99 -1.33
C CYS A 11 16.59 -32.47 -0.55
N LEU A 12 16.17 -33.16 0.51
CA LEU A 12 15.05 -32.72 1.36
C LEU A 12 15.35 -31.37 2.02
N GLY A 13 16.56 -31.20 2.56
CA GLY A 13 16.99 -29.93 3.17
C GLY A 13 16.99 -28.77 2.18
N ILE A 14 17.44 -29.00 0.94
CA ILE A 14 17.43 -27.99 -0.13
C ILE A 14 16.01 -27.59 -0.49
N ILE A 15 15.09 -28.55 -0.64
CA ILE A 15 13.68 -28.28 -0.97
C ILE A 15 13.00 -27.46 0.13
N LEU A 16 13.24 -27.80 1.40
CA LEU A 16 12.70 -27.05 2.54
C LEU A 16 13.26 -25.62 2.61
N ALA A 17 14.54 -25.44 2.32
CA ALA A 17 15.14 -24.11 2.27
C ALA A 17 14.53 -23.25 1.14
N VAL A 18 14.42 -23.80 -0.08
CA VAL A 18 13.86 -23.08 -1.23
C VAL A 18 12.40 -22.69 -0.99
N THR A 19 11.60 -23.58 -0.39
CA THR A 19 10.19 -23.31 -0.08
C THR A 19 10.01 -22.32 1.07
N ALA A 20 10.89 -22.33 2.08
CA ALA A 20 10.88 -21.33 3.15
C ALA A 20 11.30 -19.94 2.67
N LEU A 21 12.22 -19.86 1.69
CA LEU A 21 12.64 -18.60 1.07
C LEU A 21 11.66 -18.10 -0.01
N SER A 22 10.77 -18.96 -0.54
CA SER A 22 9.69 -18.54 -1.42
C SER A 22 8.55 -17.91 -0.62
N GLY A 23 8.81 -16.76 0.00
CA GLY A 23 7.77 -15.89 0.55
C GLY A 23 6.92 -15.29 -0.58
N CYS A 24 5.62 -15.10 -0.34
CA CYS A 24 4.72 -14.43 -1.27
C CYS A 24 5.13 -12.96 -1.43
N GLY A 25 5.97 -12.69 -2.42
CA GLY A 25 6.22 -11.36 -2.95
C GLY A 25 5.01 -10.89 -3.74
N SER A 26 3.84 -10.76 -3.08
CA SER A 26 2.81 -9.89 -3.64
C SER A 26 3.44 -8.51 -3.69
N ILE A 27 3.72 -8.02 -4.89
CA ILE A 27 3.93 -6.60 -5.12
C ILE A 27 2.63 -5.98 -4.65
N LYS A 28 2.61 -5.50 -3.40
CA LYS A 28 1.56 -4.62 -2.93
C LYS A 28 1.64 -3.45 -3.87
N GLU A 29 0.68 -3.40 -4.82
CA GLU A 29 0.51 -2.30 -5.75
C GLU A 29 0.83 -1.01 -5.01
N LYS A 30 1.93 -0.36 -5.42
CA LYS A 30 2.35 0.94 -4.90
C LYS A 30 1.49 2.07 -5.49
N THR A 31 0.46 1.71 -6.24
CA THR A 31 -0.67 2.53 -6.62
C THR A 31 -1.72 2.42 -5.51
N ALA A 32 -2.32 3.53 -5.11
CA ALA A 32 -3.52 3.46 -4.27
C ALA A 32 -4.49 2.46 -4.92
N PRO A 33 -5.08 1.50 -4.17
CA PRO A 33 -5.86 0.42 -4.75
C PRO A 33 -6.92 1.00 -5.69
N CYS A 34 -6.81 0.68 -6.98
CA CYS A 34 -7.81 1.07 -7.99
C CYS A 34 -9.18 0.47 -7.64
N LYS A 35 -9.18 -0.65 -6.90
CA LYS A 35 -10.36 -1.23 -6.28
C LYS A 35 -10.73 -0.40 -5.05
N ARG A 36 -11.73 0.46 -5.23
CA ARG A 36 -12.34 1.27 -4.16
C ARG A 36 -12.78 0.33 -3.02
N PRO A 37 -12.20 0.40 -1.81
CA PRO A 37 -12.60 -0.46 -0.71
C PRO A 37 -14.02 -0.12 -0.28
N ALA A 38 -14.91 -1.12 -0.33
CA ALA A 38 -16.33 -0.96 -0.02
C ALA A 38 -16.58 -0.49 1.44
N GLU A 39 -15.65 -0.82 2.34
CA GLU A 39 -15.76 -0.57 3.77
C GLU A 39 -15.25 0.81 4.21
N LEU A 40 -14.66 1.62 3.30
CA LEU A 40 -14.18 2.95 3.66
C LEU A 40 -15.25 3.99 3.37
N SER A 41 -15.75 4.63 4.43
CA SER A 41 -16.72 5.73 4.35
C SER A 41 -16.26 6.91 3.49
N SER A 42 -14.94 7.11 3.35
CA SER A 42 -14.36 8.11 2.44
C SER A 42 -14.67 7.88 0.96
N TYR A 43 -15.15 6.68 0.61
CA TYR A 43 -15.46 6.27 -0.74
C TYR A 43 -16.95 6.05 -1.00
N GLY A 44 -17.78 6.07 0.04
CA GLY A 44 -19.23 6.02 -0.08
C GLY A 44 -19.80 7.30 -0.70
N GLU A 45 -21.07 7.25 -1.06
CA GLU A 45 -21.79 8.46 -1.49
C GLU A 45 -21.77 9.49 -0.36
N ASP A 46 -21.39 10.73 -0.68
CA ASP A 46 -21.44 11.82 0.28
C ASP A 46 -22.93 12.08 0.58
N PRO A 47 -23.40 11.90 1.83
CA PRO A 47 -24.80 12.16 2.16
C PRO A 47 -25.17 13.66 2.06
N ARG A 48 -24.18 14.54 1.89
CA ARG A 48 -24.39 15.96 1.64
C ARG A 48 -24.92 16.16 0.23
N GLN A 49 -26.10 16.77 0.15
CA GLN A 49 -26.75 17.13 -1.12
C GLN A 49 -26.03 18.27 -1.86
N ASP A 50 -25.32 19.11 -1.11
CA ASP A 50 -24.52 20.21 -1.63
C ASP A 50 -23.31 20.45 -0.71
N CYS A 51 -22.15 20.73 -1.31
CA CYS A 51 -20.91 21.04 -0.61
C CYS A 51 -20.74 22.55 -0.35
N GLY A 52 -21.73 23.36 -0.74
CA GLY A 52 -21.65 24.81 -0.74
C GLY A 52 -20.63 25.32 -1.76
N PRO A 53 -20.47 26.65 -1.88
CA PRO A 53 -19.50 27.24 -2.78
C PRO A 53 -18.07 26.89 -2.34
N MET A 54 -17.22 26.54 -3.29
CA MET A 54 -15.79 26.31 -3.05
C MET A 54 -15.15 27.57 -2.46
N GLN A 55 -14.49 27.43 -1.30
CA GLN A 55 -13.81 28.52 -0.60
C GLN A 55 -12.30 28.29 -0.65
N ALA A 56 -11.54 29.35 -0.94
CA ALA A 56 -10.08 29.29 -0.81
C ALA A 56 -9.70 29.28 0.68
N ILE A 57 -9.13 28.17 1.15
CA ILE A 57 -8.67 28.06 2.56
C ILE A 57 -7.45 28.95 2.80
N ASN A 58 -6.62 29.13 1.78
CA ASN A 58 -5.48 30.05 1.79
C ASN A 58 -5.69 31.10 0.71
N SER A 59 -6.13 32.30 1.09
CA SER A 59 -5.98 33.46 0.21
C SER A 59 -4.48 33.72 0.03
N PRO A 60 -3.97 33.81 -1.20
CA PRO A 60 -2.56 34.16 -1.43
C PRO A 60 -2.21 35.45 -0.68
N ALA A 61 -3.08 36.47 -0.71
CA ALA A 61 -2.85 37.73 0.01
C ALA A 61 -2.71 37.54 1.54
N GLY A 62 -3.56 36.71 2.17
CA GLY A 62 -3.46 36.42 3.61
C GLY A 62 -2.23 35.58 3.95
N THR A 63 -1.86 34.67 3.05
CA THR A 63 -0.67 33.83 3.21
C THR A 63 0.59 34.69 3.08
N TYR A 64 0.71 35.50 2.02
CA TYR A 64 1.82 36.42 1.76
C TYR A 64 2.03 37.43 2.90
N ALA A 65 0.94 37.99 3.44
CA ALA A 65 1.01 38.86 4.63
C ALA A 65 1.57 38.12 5.86
N THR A 66 1.23 36.84 6.02
CA THR A 66 1.71 36.01 7.15
C THR A 66 3.17 35.58 6.98
N ILE A 67 3.61 35.29 5.75
CA ILE A 67 4.99 34.83 5.45
C ILE A 67 5.95 35.97 5.06
N GLY A 68 5.48 37.21 5.06
CA GLY A 68 6.31 38.40 4.80
C GLY A 68 6.77 38.57 3.34
N VAL A 69 6.12 37.89 2.40
CA VAL A 69 6.39 38.07 0.97
C VAL A 69 5.52 39.23 0.48
N LYS A 70 6.14 40.26 -0.11
CA LYS A 70 5.47 41.41 -0.74
C LYS A 70 5.37 41.22 -2.25
#